data_AF-A0A0C2N6M9-F1
#
_entry.id   AF-A0A0C2N6M9-F1
#
_cell.length_a   1.000
_cell.length_b   1.000
_cell.length_c   1.000
_cell.angle_alpha   90.00
_cell.angle_beta   90.00
_cell.angle_gamma   90.00
#
_symmetry.space_group_name_H-M   'P 1'
#
loop_
_entity.id
_entity.type
_entity.pdbx_description
1 polymer ?
#
loop_
_entity_poly.entity_id
_entity_poly.type
_entity_poly.pdbx_seq_one_letter_code
_entity_poly.pdbx_strand_id
1 'polypeptide(L)'
;MYRVTENHERIIDALAGYTQVANPDEISRGKRRYHLTKDNVRRVMFILDGDFLLKLKSENKVLNILSAPFVVGVTPALDEPPKDLFNDAMSILSGQYSDLMNYIQLPKNNSYDEVISLIGRWGKLPPHLKKRFSALYLIENSSHLSKSSICRVLKELKEKGELTLVNGKFT
;
A
#
# COMPACT_ATOMS: atom_id res chain seq x y z
N MET A 1 0.55 14.20 7.00
CA MET A 1 0.98 13.55 5.74
C MET A 1 2.32 14.10 5.26
N TYR A 2 2.52 15.43 5.16
CA TYR A 2 3.81 16.06 4.82
C TYR A 2 5.04 15.56 5.62
N ARG A 3 4.96 15.52 6.96
CA ARG A 3 6.08 15.07 7.81
C ARG A 3 6.56 13.63 7.58
N VAL A 4 5.68 12.71 7.17
CA VAL A 4 6.08 11.30 6.97
C VAL A 4 6.85 11.16 5.66
N THR A 5 6.45 11.91 4.63
CA THR A 5 7.19 11.98 3.35
C THR A 5 8.60 12.56 3.55
N GLU A 6 8.74 13.63 4.34
CA GLU A 6 10.05 14.20 4.69
C GLU A 6 10.95 13.19 5.41
N ASN A 7 10.40 12.34 6.28
CA ASN A 7 11.17 11.29 6.95
C ASN A 7 11.68 10.23 5.97
N HIS A 8 10.86 9.87 4.97
CA HIS A 8 11.29 8.98 3.90
C HIS A 8 12.45 9.58 3.10
N GLU A 9 12.35 10.85 2.72
CA GLU A 9 13.40 11.59 2.00
C GLU A 9 14.70 11.63 2.81
N ARG A 10 14.64 12.01 4.09
CA ARG A 10 15.83 12.09 4.97
C ARG A 10 16.55 10.75 5.10
N ILE A 11 15.82 9.65 5.24
CA ILE A 11 16.44 8.31 5.27
C ILE A 11 17.04 7.95 3.92
N ILE A 12 16.34 8.23 2.82
CA ILE A 12 16.83 7.97 1.47
C ILE A 12 18.15 8.72 1.25
N ASP A 13 18.19 10.02 1.54
CA ASP A 13 19.36 10.87 1.34
C ASP A 13 20.54 10.41 2.22
N ALA A 14 20.28 10.13 3.50
CA ALA A 14 21.31 9.70 4.44
C ALA A 14 21.92 8.34 4.09
N LEU A 15 21.13 7.44 3.49
CA LEU A 15 21.56 6.08 3.19
C LEU A 15 21.90 5.85 1.72
N ALA A 16 21.68 6.81 0.82
CA ALA A 16 21.85 6.68 -0.63
C ALA A 16 23.23 6.11 -1.01
N GLY A 17 24.30 6.55 -0.34
CA GLY A 17 25.68 6.09 -0.59
C GLY A 17 25.95 4.62 -0.24
N TYR A 18 25.06 3.98 0.51
CA TYR A 18 25.15 2.56 0.87
C TYR A 18 24.19 1.68 0.06
N THR A 19 23.50 2.25 -0.93
CA THR A 19 22.50 1.53 -1.72
C THR A 19 23.08 0.93 -2.99
N GLN A 20 22.36 -0.06 -3.51
CA GLN A 20 22.56 -0.63 -4.84
C GLN A 20 21.23 -0.64 -5.59
N VAL A 21 21.28 -0.54 -6.92
CA VAL A 21 20.09 -0.61 -7.75
C VAL A 21 19.41 -1.96 -7.57
N ALA A 22 18.12 -1.94 -7.22
CA ALA A 22 17.34 -3.15 -7.01
C ALA A 22 16.98 -3.81 -8.35
N ASN A 23 17.42 -5.06 -8.54
CA ASN A 23 16.94 -5.92 -9.62
C ASN A 23 15.61 -6.58 -9.24
N PRO A 24 14.65 -6.70 -10.18
CA PRO A 24 13.42 -7.43 -9.91
C PRO A 24 13.72 -8.90 -9.63
N ASP A 25 13.07 -9.46 -8.62
CA ASP A 25 13.17 -10.90 -8.34
C ASP A 25 12.36 -11.73 -9.33
N GLU A 26 11.27 -11.17 -9.83
CA GLU A 26 10.44 -11.78 -10.87
C GLU A 26 9.97 -10.71 -11.86
N ILE A 27 9.87 -11.10 -13.12
CA ILE A 27 9.20 -10.32 -14.16
C ILE A 27 8.10 -11.19 -14.75
N SER A 28 6.85 -10.74 -14.62
CA SER A 28 5.69 -11.46 -15.13
C SER A 28 4.74 -10.49 -15.83
N ARG A 29 4.47 -10.73 -17.12
CA ARG A 29 3.60 -9.88 -17.96
C ARG A 29 4.01 -8.40 -17.89
N GLY A 30 5.31 -8.14 -17.98
CA GLY A 30 5.89 -6.79 -17.88
C GLY A 30 5.88 -6.17 -16.47
N LYS A 31 5.33 -6.86 -15.46
CA LYS A 31 5.34 -6.38 -14.08
C LYS A 31 6.57 -6.90 -13.35
N ARG A 32 7.33 -5.96 -12.79
CA ARG A 32 8.48 -6.22 -11.92
C ARG A 32 7.99 -6.48 -10.49
N ARG A 33 8.51 -7.52 -9.85
CA ARG A 33 8.21 -7.88 -8.45
C ARG A 33 9.48 -7.88 -7.63
N TYR A 34 9.37 -7.34 -6.43
CA TYR A 34 10.46 -7.17 -5.49
C TYR A 34 10.02 -7.73 -4.13
N HIS A 35 10.79 -8.67 -3.58
CA HIS A 35 10.49 -9.31 -2.30
C HIS A 35 11.21 -8.59 -1.16
N LEU A 36 10.50 -8.20 -0.10
CA LEU A 36 11.15 -7.60 1.08
C LEU A 36 11.99 -8.61 1.88
N THR A 37 11.86 -9.90 1.58
CA THR A 37 12.73 -10.97 2.09
C THR A 37 13.15 -11.88 0.95
N LYS A 38 14.45 -12.15 0.83
CA LYS A 38 15.02 -13.08 -0.16
C LYS A 38 16.11 -13.90 0.51
N ASP A 39 16.08 -15.22 0.32
CA ASP A 39 17.08 -16.13 0.90
C ASP A 39 17.25 -15.95 2.43
N ASN A 40 16.13 -15.76 3.13
CA ASN A 40 16.04 -15.41 4.56
C ASN A 40 16.70 -14.08 4.98
N VAL A 41 17.16 -13.27 4.04
CA VAL A 41 17.69 -11.93 4.27
C VAL A 41 16.58 -10.91 4.08
N ARG A 42 16.39 -10.04 5.08
CA ARG A 42 15.48 -8.89 5.02
C ARG A 42 16.12 -7.79 4.17
N ARG A 43 15.32 -7.13 3.34
CA ARG A 43 15.75 -6.04 2.47
C ARG A 43 14.96 -4.78 2.76
N VAL A 44 15.68 -3.68 2.95
CA VAL A 44 15.12 -2.33 2.91
C VAL A 44 15.17 -1.86 1.46
N MET A 45 14.08 -1.28 0.96
CA MET A 45 14.01 -0.74 -0.40
C MET A 45 13.58 0.71 -0.38
N PHE A 46 14.22 1.51 -1.23
CA PHE A 46 13.87 2.91 -1.47
C PHE A 46 13.13 3.01 -2.81
N ILE A 47 11.90 3.52 -2.75
CA ILE A 47 11.10 3.84 -3.92
C ILE A 47 11.40 5.30 -4.26
N LEU A 48 12.27 5.50 -5.26
CA LEU A 48 12.70 6.82 -5.71
C LEU A 48 11.75 7.42 -6.76
N ASP A 49 11.03 6.56 -7.50
CA ASP A 49 10.05 6.98 -8.50
C ASP A 49 8.93 5.94 -8.65
N GLY A 50 7.77 6.41 -9.09
CA GLY A 50 6.59 5.61 -9.43
C GLY A 50 5.80 5.09 -8.24
N ASP A 51 4.89 4.16 -8.54
CA ASP A 51 3.97 3.55 -7.59
C ASP A 51 4.08 2.02 -7.59
N PHE A 52 4.05 1.43 -6.41
CA PHE A 52 4.16 0.00 -6.18
C PHE A 52 2.97 -0.53 -5.40
N LEU A 53 2.48 -1.72 -5.77
CA LEU A 53 1.47 -2.43 -4.98
C LEU A 53 2.19 -3.28 -3.92
N LEU A 54 1.97 -2.97 -2.64
CA LEU A 54 2.39 -3.83 -1.54
C LEU A 54 1.38 -4.97 -1.41
N LYS A 55 1.85 -6.21 -1.46
CA LYS A 55 0.99 -7.41 -1.51
C LYS A 55 1.41 -8.49 -0.52
N LEU A 56 0.44 -9.25 -0.04
CA LEU A 56 0.69 -10.52 0.65
C LEU A 56 1.24 -11.55 -0.35
N LYS A 57 2.35 -12.20 0.02
CA LYS A 57 3.04 -13.17 -0.84
C LYS A 57 2.17 -14.40 -1.16
N SER A 58 1.44 -14.92 -0.17
CA SER A 58 0.65 -16.14 -0.28
C SER A 58 -0.61 -15.98 -1.15
N GLU A 59 -1.25 -14.81 -1.10
CA GLU A 59 -2.62 -14.64 -1.65
C GLU A 59 -2.72 -13.53 -2.70
N ASN A 60 -1.60 -12.86 -3.02
CA ASN A 60 -1.52 -11.76 -3.98
C ASN A 60 -2.47 -10.59 -3.66
N LYS A 61 -2.96 -10.50 -2.42
CA LYS A 61 -3.85 -9.44 -1.93
C LYS A 61 -3.07 -8.15 -1.71
N VAL A 62 -3.62 -7.05 -2.22
CA VAL A 62 -3.10 -5.70 -2.10
C VAL A 62 -3.39 -5.18 -0.70
N LEU A 63 -2.33 -4.90 0.03
CA LEU A 63 -2.36 -4.28 1.35
C LEU A 63 -2.31 -2.76 1.25
N ASN A 64 -1.47 -2.22 0.37
CA ASN A 64 -1.29 -0.79 0.20
C ASN A 64 -0.75 -0.44 -1.19
N ILE A 65 -0.78 0.84 -1.55
CA ILE A 65 -0.06 1.40 -2.69
C ILE A 65 1.00 2.35 -2.14
N LEU A 66 2.25 2.11 -2.49
CA LEU A 66 3.39 2.89 -2.05
C LEU A 66 3.81 3.79 -3.21
N SER A 67 3.78 5.10 -3.02
CA SER A 67 4.19 6.10 -4.01
C SER A 67 5.50 6.74 -3.56
N ALA A 68 6.39 7.01 -4.51
CA ALA A 68 7.64 7.72 -4.23
C ALA A 68 7.38 9.12 -3.62
N PRO A 69 8.29 9.61 -2.74
CA PRO A 69 9.41 8.89 -2.14
C PRO A 69 8.95 7.99 -0.99
N PHE A 70 9.50 6.77 -0.90
CA PHE A 70 9.08 5.82 0.14
C PHE A 70 10.19 4.86 0.56
N VAL A 71 10.23 4.53 1.85
CA VAL A 71 11.12 3.51 2.44
C VAL A 71 10.28 2.37 2.97
N VAL A 72 10.56 1.15 2.51
CA VAL A 72 9.81 -0.06 2.88
C VAL A 72 10.76 -1.17 3.33
N GLY A 73 10.25 -2.10 4.16
CA GLY A 73 11.05 -3.21 4.69
C GLY A 73 11.91 -2.81 5.88
N VAL A 74 11.63 -1.65 6.50
CA VAL A 74 12.28 -1.24 7.74
C VAL A 74 11.85 -2.21 8.84
N THR A 75 12.81 -2.75 9.56
CA THR A 75 12.56 -3.42 10.84
C THR A 75 13.67 -2.94 11.76
N PRO A 76 13.36 -2.37 12.93
CA PRO A 76 14.40 -1.95 13.85
C PRO A 76 15.18 -3.20 14.27
N ALA A 77 16.51 -3.11 14.20
CA ALA A 77 17.37 -4.09 14.83
C ALA A 77 17.23 -3.96 16.36
N LEU A 78 17.72 -4.96 17.10
CA LEU A 78 17.85 -4.84 18.56
C LEU A 78 18.93 -3.79 18.94
N ASP A 79 19.80 -3.44 18.01
CA ASP A 79 20.86 -2.45 18.19
C ASP A 79 20.34 -1.02 17.97
N GLU A 80 20.91 -0.06 18.71
CA GLU A 80 20.58 1.36 18.56
C GLU A 80 21.03 1.87 17.18
N PRO A 81 20.12 2.30 16.30
CA PRO A 81 20.51 2.95 15.06
C PRO A 81 21.07 4.36 15.36
N PRO A 82 21.75 5.01 14.39
CA PRO A 82 22.21 6.37 14.55
C PRO A 82 21.09 7.27 15.08
N LYS A 83 21.36 8.00 16.18
CA LYS A 83 20.34 8.77 16.92
C LYS A 83 19.51 9.69 16.02
N ASP A 84 20.13 10.25 14.99
CA ASP A 84 19.49 11.18 14.06
C ASP A 84 18.49 10.50 13.10
N LEU A 85 18.72 9.24 12.74
CA LEU A 85 17.83 8.47 11.86
C LEU A 85 16.80 7.65 12.65
N PHE A 86 17.01 7.43 13.95
CA PHE A 86 16.11 6.64 14.78
C PHE A 86 14.69 7.20 14.79
N ASN A 87 14.55 8.51 15.00
CA ASN A 87 13.23 9.15 15.05
C ASN A 87 12.48 9.05 13.72
N ASP A 88 13.20 9.22 12.61
CA ASP A 88 12.62 9.12 11.26
C ASP A 88 12.19 7.68 10.96
N ALA A 89 13.05 6.70 11.29
CA ALA A 89 12.75 5.29 11.12
C ALA A 89 11.56 4.85 11.99
N MET A 90 11.52 5.28 13.26
CA MET A 90 10.41 4.99 14.16
C MET A 90 9.11 5.64 13.71
N SER A 91 9.18 6.87 13.17
CA SER A 91 8.01 7.52 12.59
C SER A 91 7.46 6.74 11.39
N ILE A 92 8.33 6.30 10.47
CA ILE A 92 7.93 5.47 9.31
C ILE A 92 7.31 4.15 9.76
N LEU A 93 7.95 3.45 10.70
CA LEU A 93 7.45 2.19 11.26
C LEU A 93 6.07 2.39 11.89
N SER A 94 5.92 3.40 12.76
CA SER A 94 4.66 3.70 13.42
C SER A 94 3.52 3.99 12.43
N GLY A 95 3.82 4.72 11.34
CA GLY A 95 2.88 4.97 10.26
C GLY A 95 2.46 3.68 9.54
N GLN A 96 3.44 2.84 9.16
CA GLN A 96 3.18 1.56 8.51
C GLN A 96 2.36 0.60 9.40
N TYR A 97 2.67 0.53 10.69
CA TYR A 97 1.89 -0.27 11.65
C TYR A 97 0.48 0.28 11.85
N SER A 98 0.32 1.60 11.93
CA SER A 98 -1.00 2.24 12.06
C SER A 98 -1.88 1.94 10.85
N ASP A 99 -1.32 2.03 9.64
CA ASP A 99 -2.02 1.68 8.39
C ASP A 99 -2.42 0.21 8.35
N LEU A 100 -1.53 -0.68 8.79
CA LEU A 100 -1.83 -2.11 8.89
C LEU A 100 -2.94 -2.38 9.91
N MET A 101 -2.88 -1.75 11.09
CA MET A 101 -3.89 -1.93 12.13
C MET A 101 -5.26 -1.43 11.66
N ASN A 102 -5.31 -0.26 11.04
CA ASN A 102 -6.51 0.29 10.42
C ASN A 102 -7.11 -0.68 9.40
N TYR A 103 -6.28 -1.36 8.61
CA TYR A 103 -6.75 -2.38 7.66
C TYR A 103 -7.30 -3.64 8.34
N ILE A 104 -6.63 -4.12 9.38
CA ILE A 104 -7.06 -5.31 10.13
C ILE A 104 -8.41 -5.04 10.79
N GLN A 105 -8.57 -3.85 11.40
CA GLN A 105 -9.76 -3.41 12.13
C GLN A 105 -10.94 -2.99 11.24
N LEU A 106 -10.80 -2.99 9.90
CA LEU A 106 -11.92 -2.66 9.02
C LEU A 106 -13.11 -3.60 9.30
N PRO A 107 -14.34 -3.07 9.40
CA PRO A 107 -15.55 -3.88 9.48
C PRO A 107 -15.62 -4.91 8.35
N LYS A 108 -15.76 -6.18 8.71
CA LYS A 108 -15.82 -7.34 7.80
C LYS A 108 -16.97 -8.31 8.15
N ASN A 109 -17.99 -7.79 8.84
CA ASN A 109 -19.11 -8.61 9.34
C ASN A 109 -19.94 -9.21 8.21
N ASN A 110 -20.09 -8.48 7.10
CA ASN A 110 -20.75 -8.92 5.89
C ASN A 110 -20.12 -8.24 4.66
N SER A 111 -20.49 -8.71 3.46
CA SER A 111 -19.95 -8.16 2.21
C SER A 111 -20.25 -6.68 1.98
N TYR A 112 -21.37 -6.17 2.50
CA TYR A 112 -21.75 -4.76 2.37
C TYR A 112 -20.80 -3.87 3.19
N ASP A 113 -20.63 -4.20 4.47
CA ASP A 113 -19.77 -3.45 5.40
C ASP A 113 -18.30 -3.47 4.95
N GLU A 114 -17.81 -4.62 4.47
CA GLU A 114 -16.43 -4.74 3.98
C GLU A 114 -16.20 -3.90 2.72
N VAL A 115 -17.14 -3.92 1.77
CA VAL A 115 -17.05 -3.11 0.55
C VAL A 115 -17.08 -1.62 0.87
N ILE A 116 -17.96 -1.16 1.76
CA ILE A 116 -18.00 0.25 2.19
C ILE A 116 -16.67 0.65 2.85
N SER A 117 -16.14 -0.19 3.73
CA SER A 117 -14.88 0.04 4.41
C SER A 117 -13.71 0.19 3.42
N LEU A 118 -13.68 -0.68 2.41
CA LEU A 118 -12.67 -0.62 1.35
C LEU A 118 -12.86 0.57 0.41
N ILE A 119 -14.10 0.98 0.10
CA ILE A 119 -14.38 2.22 -0.63
C ILE A 119 -13.86 3.43 0.14
N GLY A 120 -14.16 3.52 1.44
CA GLY A 120 -13.71 4.63 2.29
C GLY A 120 -12.18 4.69 2.39
N ARG A 121 -11.51 3.54 2.37
CA ARG A 121 -10.04 3.46 2.31
C ARG A 121 -9.50 3.92 0.95
N TRP A 122 -9.94 3.29 -0.14
CA TRP A 122 -9.41 3.54 -1.48
C TRP A 122 -9.85 4.89 -2.07
N GLY A 123 -10.94 5.47 -1.58
CA GLY A 123 -11.36 6.82 -1.90
C GLY A 123 -10.41 7.91 -1.42
N LYS A 124 -9.50 7.61 -0.48
CA LYS A 124 -8.47 8.54 0.02
C LYS A 124 -7.19 8.55 -0.84
N LEU A 125 -7.13 7.72 -1.88
CA LEU A 125 -5.96 7.67 -2.77
C LEU A 125 -5.71 9.04 -3.45
N PRO A 126 -4.44 9.40 -3.68
CA PRO A 126 -4.07 10.51 -4.56
C PRO A 126 -4.76 10.46 -5.94
N PRO A 127 -5.07 11.61 -6.56
CA PRO A 127 -5.81 11.66 -7.82
C PRO A 127 -5.20 10.84 -8.97
N HIS A 128 -3.87 10.78 -9.08
CA HIS A 128 -3.20 10.00 -10.13
C HIS A 128 -3.44 8.48 -9.96
N LEU A 129 -3.51 7.99 -8.72
CA LEU A 129 -3.83 6.59 -8.42
C LEU A 129 -5.30 6.27 -8.64
N LYS A 130 -6.21 7.18 -8.28
CA LYS A 130 -7.65 7.04 -8.56
C LYS A 130 -7.92 6.84 -10.05
N LYS A 131 -7.19 7.56 -10.92
CA LYS A 131 -7.28 7.42 -12.38
C LYS A 131 -6.68 6.12 -12.91
N ARG A 132 -5.83 5.43 -12.15
CA ARG A 132 -5.11 4.23 -12.61
C ARG A 132 -5.88 2.93 -12.37
N PHE A 133 -6.64 2.84 -11.28
CA PHE A 133 -7.31 1.61 -10.87
C PHE A 133 -8.83 1.75 -10.81
N SER A 134 -9.56 0.73 -11.27
CA SER A 134 -11.00 0.63 -11.00
C SER A 134 -11.25 0.31 -9.53
N ALA A 135 -12.36 0.79 -8.98
CA ALA A 135 -12.81 0.44 -7.63
C ALA A 135 -12.94 -1.08 -7.46
N LEU A 136 -13.51 -1.77 -8.47
CA LEU A 136 -13.65 -3.22 -8.46
C LEU A 136 -12.30 -3.94 -8.29
N TYR A 137 -11.30 -3.57 -9.10
CA TYR A 137 -9.95 -4.13 -8.99
C TYR A 137 -9.37 -3.99 -7.58
N LEU A 138 -9.46 -2.79 -7.00
CA LEU A 138 -8.91 -2.54 -5.66
C LEU A 138 -9.64 -3.36 -4.58
N ILE A 139 -10.97 -3.43 -4.64
CA ILE A 139 -11.76 -4.17 -3.66
C ILE A 139 -11.53 -5.68 -3.81
N GLU A 140 -11.56 -6.22 -5.03
CA GLU A 140 -11.32 -7.64 -5.32
C GLU A 140 -9.92 -8.09 -4.87
N ASN A 141 -8.92 -7.22 -5.07
CA ASN A 141 -7.56 -7.52 -4.66
C ASN A 141 -7.30 -7.22 -3.18
N SER A 142 -8.25 -6.66 -2.43
CA SER A 142 -8.08 -6.33 -1.00
C SER A 142 -9.12 -6.96 -0.08
N SER A 143 -9.94 -7.87 -0.60
CA SER A 143 -10.92 -8.67 0.15
C SER A 143 -10.91 -10.11 -0.35
N HIS A 144 -11.55 -11.02 0.38
CA HIS A 144 -11.81 -12.39 -0.09
C HIS A 144 -13.19 -12.53 -0.77
N LEU A 145 -13.88 -11.40 -0.99
CA LEU A 145 -15.20 -11.38 -1.60
C LEU A 145 -15.14 -11.79 -3.08
N SER A 146 -16.20 -12.46 -3.52
CA SER A 146 -16.37 -12.76 -4.94
C SER A 146 -16.68 -11.48 -5.72
N LYS A 147 -16.29 -11.47 -7.01
CA LYS A 147 -16.59 -10.37 -7.93
C LYS A 147 -18.09 -10.04 -7.99
N SER A 148 -18.96 -11.05 -7.96
CA SER A 148 -20.41 -10.86 -7.98
C SER A 148 -20.93 -10.18 -6.70
N SER A 149 -20.43 -10.57 -5.53
CA SER A 149 -20.77 -9.92 -4.26
C SER A 149 -20.35 -8.45 -4.26
N ILE A 150 -19.13 -8.15 -4.71
CA ILE A 150 -18.63 -6.76 -4.81
C ILE A 150 -19.49 -5.95 -5.78
N CYS A 151 -19.76 -6.47 -6.98
CA CYS A 151 -20.56 -5.78 -7.98
C CYS A 151 -21.99 -5.48 -7.49
N ARG A 152 -22.60 -6.39 -6.70
CA ARG A 152 -23.93 -6.19 -6.14
C ARG A 152 -23.96 -4.98 -5.19
N VAL A 153 -23.01 -4.91 -4.26
CA VAL A 153 -22.90 -3.78 -3.32
C VAL A 153 -22.57 -2.48 -4.06
N LEU A 154 -21.62 -2.51 -5.00
CA LEU A 154 -21.29 -1.32 -5.80
C LEU A 154 -22.48 -0.79 -6.63
N LYS A 155 -23.33 -1.69 -7.14
CA LYS A 155 -24.55 -1.32 -7.86
C LYS A 155 -25.55 -0.66 -6.92
N GLU A 156 -25.80 -1.27 -5.76
CA GLU A 156 -26.72 -0.74 -4.75
C GLU A 156 -26.31 0.66 -4.28
N LEU A 157 -25.02 0.88 -3.97
CA LEU A 157 -24.51 2.19 -3.56
C LEU A 157 -24.66 3.27 -4.64
N LYS A 158 -24.52 2.88 -5.92
CA LYS A 158 -24.74 3.80 -7.05
C LYS A 158 -26.22 4.15 -7.20
N GLU A 159 -27.11 3.17 -7.07
CA GLU A 159 -28.56 3.37 -7.17
C GLU A 159 -29.07 4.28 -6.03
N LYS A 160 -28.46 4.19 -4.84
CA LYS A 160 -28.73 5.08 -3.70
C LYS A 160 -28.09 6.47 -3.81
N GLY A 161 -27.21 6.71 -4.79
CA GLY A 161 -26.46 7.97 -4.92
C GLY A 161 -25.32 8.15 -3.91
N GLU A 162 -24.97 7.11 -3.16
CA GLU A 162 -23.93 7.12 -2.12
C GLU A 162 -22.51 6.92 -2.70
N LEU A 163 -22.41 6.45 -3.95
CA LEU A 163 -21.14 6.22 -4.63
C LEU A 163 -21.16 6.74 -6.07
N THR A 164 -20.25 7.66 -6.38
CA THR A 164 -20.00 8.11 -7.75
C THR A 164 -18.69 7.52 -8.28
N LEU A 165 -18.77 6.77 -9.39
CA LEU A 165 -17.60 6.25 -10.11
C LEU A 165 -17.63 6.70 -11.57
N VAL A 166 -16.49 7.21 -12.07
CA VAL A 166 -16.32 7.56 -13.49
C VAL A 166 -15.52 6.46 -14.17
N ASN A 167 -16.10 5.81 -15.19
CA ASN A 167 -15.50 4.65 -15.87
C ASN A 167 -15.04 3.54 -14.88
N GLY A 168 -15.82 3.34 -13.81
CA GLY A 168 -15.54 2.36 -12.76
C GLY A 168 -14.43 2.75 -11.78
N LYS A 169 -13.94 4.00 -11.84
CA LYS A 169 -12.85 4.54 -11.00
C LYS A 169 -13.37 5.57 -10.01
N PHE A 170 -12.65 5.74 -8.90
CA PHE A 170 -12.93 6.79 -7.93
C PHE A 170 -12.70 8.18 -8.54
N THR A 171 -13.49 9.15 -8.07
CA THR A 171 -13.36 10.58 -8.43
C THR A 171 -12.50 11.33 -7.43
#